data_AF-A0A5D2B432-F1
#
_entry.id   AF-A0A5D2B432-F1
#
_cell.length_a   1.000
_cell.length_b   1.000
_cell.length_c   1.000
_cell.angle_alpha   90.00
_cell.angle_beta   90.00
_cell.angle_gamma   90.00
#
_symmetry.space_group_name_H-M   'P 1'
#
loop_
_entity.id
_entity.type
_entity.pdbx_description
1 polymer ?
#
loop_
_entity_poly.entity_id
_entity_poly.type
_entity_poly.pdbx_seq_one_letter_code
_entity_poly.pdbx_strand_id
1 'polypeptide(L)'
;MANNIAVISICSVLLVAVVVAVTVGVTQSGKSDGDSGEVKSASKAIKELCQPTDYQHACENSLSNANTTDPKELIRMGFQAAMTEIETVIANSTTLKELVKGRPRAKQALENCHELMGYAIDDLNNSFKQMGEFDVDKYEEYVENLKIWLAGSITYQQTCLDGFIKTRGESGEKMRALLKTAQELSSNALAMVSELDLSLKKLHLSGATQGVVRRLLSHDQSGFPSWVSSTQRKLLENSSKFDLKPNVVVAKDKSGKYGTINDALKEIPKRGSTPFVIYIKKGVYKEQVIITKEMKNVVFIGDGPEKTIITGKLNYVDGVNTFRTATVAVIGEKFMAKNIGILNTAGAKKHQAVALRVQSDQSIFYHCKIAGYQDTLYAHSHRQFYRECIISGTIDFIFGDAAAVLQNCRIIVRKPMSNQKCIVTAQGRSERREVTGMVIHNCTFTGEPKYMSVKNKNKAYLGRPWKEFSRTIIMQSHIDDIIAPEGWLPWNGSFALDTLVYSEFNNRGPGADTSKRVKWRGLKTFNEEHAKLYTPHDFLHVDEWISRSGVPYTPGMMPGL
;
A
#
# COMPACT_ATOMS: atom_id res chain seq x y z
N MET A 1 1.76 -31.86 29.37
CA MET A 1 2.30 -30.82 30.27
C MET A 1 3.48 -30.07 29.62
N ALA A 2 3.31 -29.56 28.39
CA ALA A 2 4.34 -28.79 27.67
C ALA A 2 3.84 -27.43 27.14
N ASN A 3 2.52 -27.15 27.20
CA ASN A 3 1.95 -25.88 26.72
C ASN A 3 1.97 -24.72 27.74
N ASN A 4 2.29 -25.00 29.01
CA ASN A 4 2.25 -23.95 30.06
C ASN A 4 3.60 -23.23 30.25
N ILE A 5 4.70 -23.74 29.67
CA ILE A 5 6.05 -23.16 29.84
C ILE A 5 6.29 -22.02 28.82
N ALA A 6 5.71 -22.12 27.62
CA ALA A 6 5.82 -21.06 26.61
C ALA A 6 5.07 -19.77 27.02
N VAL A 7 3.89 -19.90 27.65
CA VAL A 7 3.08 -18.76 28.09
C VAL A 7 3.76 -17.98 29.22
N ILE A 8 4.44 -18.66 30.15
CA ILE A 8 5.16 -18.02 31.24
C ILE A 8 6.41 -17.29 30.72
N SER A 9 7.08 -17.81 29.69
CA SER A 9 8.25 -17.16 29.09
C SER A 9 7.86 -15.89 28.31
N ILE A 10 6.70 -15.88 27.62
CA ILE A 10 6.18 -14.72 26.88
C ILE A 10 5.79 -13.56 27.80
N CYS A 11 5.11 -13.84 28.92
CA CYS A 11 4.80 -12.81 29.92
C CYS A 11 6.06 -12.25 30.58
N SER A 12 7.10 -13.08 30.76
CA SER A 12 8.38 -12.67 31.35
C SER A 12 9.20 -11.76 30.43
N VAL A 13 9.18 -11.99 29.11
CA VAL A 13 9.94 -11.17 28.15
C VAL A 13 9.31 -9.78 27.97
N LEU A 14 7.97 -9.68 27.95
CA LEU A 14 7.27 -8.39 27.96
C LEU A 14 7.40 -7.68 29.32
N LEU A 15 7.36 -8.42 30.44
CA LEU A 15 7.64 -7.86 31.77
C LEU A 15 9.07 -7.35 31.90
N VAL A 16 10.08 -7.99 31.29
CA VAL A 16 11.48 -7.53 31.39
C VAL A 16 11.69 -6.22 30.63
N ALA A 17 11.00 -6.00 29.50
CA ALA A 17 11.00 -4.70 28.83
C ALA A 17 10.37 -3.59 29.71
N VAL A 18 9.33 -3.93 30.48
CA VAL A 18 8.71 -3.03 31.46
C VAL A 18 9.58 -2.86 32.71
N VAL A 19 10.25 -3.91 33.19
CA VAL A 19 11.08 -3.90 34.40
C VAL A 19 12.38 -3.10 34.20
N VAL A 20 12.98 -3.13 33.00
CA VAL A 20 14.15 -2.30 32.68
C VAL A 20 13.79 -0.80 32.67
N ALA A 21 12.56 -0.44 32.29
CA ALA A 21 12.05 0.92 32.44
C ALA A 21 11.73 1.27 33.92
N VAL A 22 11.28 0.30 34.72
CA VAL A 22 10.97 0.47 36.16
C VAL A 22 12.22 0.68 37.02
N THR A 23 13.38 0.10 36.67
CA THR A 23 14.62 0.30 37.46
C THR A 23 15.18 1.73 37.42
N VAL A 24 14.82 2.54 36.43
CA VAL A 24 15.25 3.95 36.35
C VAL A 24 14.29 4.89 37.10
N GLY A 25 13.08 4.44 37.45
CA GLY A 25 12.01 5.29 37.99
C GLY A 25 11.59 5.05 39.44
N VAL A 26 12.19 4.10 40.18
CA VAL A 26 11.74 3.77 41.54
C VAL A 26 12.88 3.88 42.55
N THR A 27 13.17 5.12 42.94
CA THR A 27 13.59 5.46 44.30
C THR A 27 12.57 6.43 44.89
N GLN A 28 11.38 5.92 45.27
CA GLN A 28 10.66 6.37 46.48
C GLN A 28 9.32 5.61 46.70
N SER A 29 9.28 4.92 47.84
CA SER A 29 8.14 4.73 48.76
C SER A 29 6.84 4.01 48.30
N GLY A 30 6.69 2.75 48.68
CA GLY A 30 6.05 2.38 49.97
C GLY A 30 4.50 2.33 50.10
N LYS A 31 4.00 1.08 50.22
CA LYS A 31 2.82 0.54 50.96
C LYS A 31 1.43 0.46 50.29
N SER A 32 0.76 -0.62 50.71
CA SER A 32 -0.32 -1.45 50.14
C SER A 32 -1.76 -0.99 50.39
N ASP A 33 -2.69 -1.34 49.48
CA ASP A 33 -4.04 -1.81 49.85
C ASP A 33 -4.72 -2.56 48.68
N GLY A 34 -5.31 -3.72 48.99
CA GLY A 34 -5.94 -4.66 48.06
C GLY A 34 -7.27 -4.16 47.50
N ASP A 35 -7.61 -4.62 46.29
CA ASP A 35 -8.80 -4.28 45.47
C ASP A 35 -8.74 -2.94 44.70
N SER A 36 -8.00 -1.93 45.17
CA SER A 36 -7.70 -0.71 44.37
C SER A 36 -6.40 -0.79 43.53
N GLY A 37 -5.65 -1.89 43.68
CA GLY A 37 -4.34 -2.08 43.07
C GLY A 37 -4.37 -2.43 41.59
N GLU A 38 -5.31 -3.26 41.15
CA GLU A 38 -5.41 -3.70 39.74
C GLU A 38 -5.86 -2.56 38.82
N VAL A 39 -6.85 -1.76 39.23
CA VAL A 39 -7.33 -0.59 38.46
C VAL A 39 -6.25 0.48 38.32
N LYS A 40 -5.45 0.71 39.38
CA LYS A 40 -4.29 1.63 39.32
C LYS A 40 -3.17 1.09 38.42
N SER A 41 -2.95 -0.23 38.43
CA SER A 41 -1.94 -0.89 37.60
C SER A 41 -2.31 -0.88 36.11
N ALA A 42 -3.58 -1.20 35.78
CA ALA A 42 -4.11 -1.13 34.42
C ALA A 42 -4.07 0.31 33.88
N SER A 43 -4.48 1.30 34.67
CA SER A 43 -4.39 2.72 34.30
C SER A 43 -2.95 3.15 33.98
N LYS A 44 -1.97 2.66 34.74
CA LYS A 44 -0.55 2.95 34.46
C LYS A 44 -0.08 2.29 33.16
N ALA A 45 -0.42 1.02 32.94
CA ALA A 45 -0.08 0.30 31.70
C ALA A 45 -0.68 0.97 30.46
N ILE A 46 -1.93 1.46 30.55
CA ILE A 46 -2.59 2.22 29.47
C ILE A 46 -1.80 3.49 29.15
N LYS A 47 -1.42 4.27 30.16
CA LYS A 47 -0.64 5.51 29.96
C LYS A 47 0.70 5.23 29.29
N GLU A 48 1.40 4.18 29.70
CA GLU A 48 2.68 3.79 29.11
C GLU A 48 2.51 3.36 27.64
N LEU A 49 1.47 2.56 27.33
CA LEU A 49 1.16 2.14 25.97
C LEU A 49 0.74 3.31 25.05
N CYS A 50 0.01 4.27 25.60
CA CYS A 50 -0.50 5.42 24.86
C CYS A 50 0.54 6.55 24.71
N GLN A 51 1.59 6.58 25.53
CA GLN A 51 2.66 7.59 25.49
C GLN A 51 3.32 7.82 24.10
N PRO A 52 3.64 6.78 23.30
CA PRO A 52 4.23 6.97 21.96
C PRO A 52 3.23 7.42 20.88
N THR A 53 1.93 7.50 21.20
CA THR A 53 0.88 7.83 20.23
C THR A 53 0.72 9.34 20.04
N ASP A 54 0.23 9.75 18.87
CA ASP A 54 -0.02 11.18 18.60
C ASP A 54 -1.27 11.71 19.29
N TYR A 55 -2.25 10.84 19.51
CA TYR A 55 -3.53 11.20 20.11
C TYR A 55 -3.68 10.49 21.45
N GLN A 56 -2.79 10.82 22.40
CA GLN A 56 -2.69 10.18 23.71
C GLN A 56 -4.03 10.16 24.46
N HIS A 57 -4.74 11.28 24.51
CA HIS A 57 -6.05 11.36 25.16
C HIS A 57 -7.10 10.46 24.50
N ALA A 58 -7.12 10.38 23.16
CA ALA A 58 -8.02 9.47 22.46
C ALA A 58 -7.65 8.00 22.74
N CYS A 59 -6.36 7.67 22.81
CA CYS A 59 -5.87 6.35 23.18
C CYS A 59 -6.31 5.96 24.60
N GLU A 60 -6.01 6.80 25.60
CA GLU A 60 -6.35 6.52 27.01
C GLU A 60 -7.86 6.36 27.21
N ASN A 61 -8.67 7.25 26.61
CA ASN A 61 -10.12 7.16 26.72
C ASN A 61 -10.67 5.88 26.09
N SER A 62 -10.13 5.46 24.95
CA SER A 62 -10.55 4.23 24.26
C SER A 62 -10.25 2.96 25.05
N LEU A 63 -9.26 3.01 25.95
CA LEU A 63 -8.82 1.89 26.79
C LEU A 63 -9.25 2.01 28.25
N SER A 64 -10.02 3.06 28.61
CA SER A 64 -10.36 3.39 30.01
C SER A 64 -11.05 2.26 30.79
N ASN A 65 -11.76 1.38 30.10
CA ASN A 65 -12.46 0.22 30.69
C ASN A 65 -11.62 -1.07 30.67
N ALA A 66 -10.34 -1.02 30.33
CA ALA A 66 -9.47 -2.19 30.31
C ALA A 66 -9.05 -2.62 31.71
N ASN A 67 -9.29 -3.89 32.04
CA ASN A 67 -8.90 -4.52 33.30
C ASN A 67 -7.66 -5.41 33.14
N THR A 68 -6.78 -5.09 32.18
CA THR A 68 -5.57 -5.87 31.88
C THR A 68 -4.36 -4.96 31.81
N THR A 69 -3.21 -5.51 32.19
CA THR A 69 -1.90 -4.88 32.02
C THR A 69 -1.11 -5.47 30.85
N ASP A 70 -1.66 -6.51 30.18
CA ASP A 70 -1.01 -7.16 29.04
C ASP A 70 -1.00 -6.22 27.81
N PRO A 71 0.18 -5.77 27.33
CA PRO A 71 0.28 -4.89 26.16
C PRO A 71 -0.38 -5.48 24.92
N LYS A 72 -0.33 -6.81 24.74
CA LYS A 72 -0.93 -7.49 23.59
C LYS A 72 -2.45 -7.33 23.59
N GLU A 73 -3.09 -7.55 24.74
CA GLU A 73 -4.53 -7.40 24.87
C GLU A 73 -4.95 -5.93 24.84
N LEU A 74 -4.17 -5.01 25.43
CA LEU A 74 -4.44 -3.58 25.31
C LEU A 74 -4.37 -3.09 23.85
N ILE A 75 -3.41 -3.55 23.05
CA ILE A 75 -3.34 -3.22 21.62
C ILE A 75 -4.55 -3.79 20.87
N ARG A 76 -4.95 -5.04 21.16
CA ARG A 76 -6.15 -5.67 20.58
C ARG A 76 -7.41 -4.89 20.94
N MET A 77 -7.55 -4.42 22.18
CA MET A 77 -8.63 -3.53 22.59
C MET A 77 -8.60 -2.20 21.83
N GLY A 78 -7.42 -1.64 21.56
CA GLY A 78 -7.27 -0.44 20.73
C GLY A 78 -7.78 -0.65 19.30
N PHE A 79 -7.48 -1.80 18.68
CA PHE A 79 -8.04 -2.15 17.38
C PHE A 79 -9.57 -2.29 17.42
N GLN A 80 -10.10 -2.90 18.49
CA GLN A 80 -11.54 -3.04 18.69
C GLN A 80 -12.24 -1.69 18.89
N ALA A 81 -11.62 -0.76 19.62
CA ALA A 81 -12.14 0.59 19.77
C ALA A 81 -12.18 1.32 18.42
N ALA A 82 -11.12 1.22 17.60
CA ALA A 82 -11.10 1.78 16.26
C ALA A 82 -12.22 1.19 15.36
N MET A 83 -12.44 -0.13 15.40
CA MET A 83 -13.54 -0.76 14.66
C MET A 83 -14.91 -0.24 15.12
N THR A 84 -15.15 -0.16 16.43
CA THR A 84 -16.41 0.36 17.00
C THR A 84 -16.71 1.79 16.56
N GLU A 85 -15.69 2.66 16.53
CA GLU A 85 -15.85 4.03 16.04
C GLU A 85 -16.18 4.06 14.54
N ILE A 86 -15.54 3.23 13.72
CA ILE A 86 -15.85 3.13 12.29
C ILE A 86 -17.29 2.61 12.08
N GLU A 87 -17.72 1.59 12.84
CA GLU A 87 -19.09 1.09 12.80
C GLU A 87 -20.10 2.17 13.21
N THR A 88 -19.77 3.00 14.20
CA THR A 88 -20.58 4.14 14.61
C THR A 88 -20.71 5.18 13.50
N VAL A 89 -19.63 5.46 12.76
CA VAL A 89 -19.67 6.32 11.57
C VAL A 89 -20.58 5.73 10.49
N ILE A 90 -20.49 4.42 10.24
CA ILE A 90 -21.38 3.72 9.30
C ILE A 90 -22.85 3.83 9.76
N ALA A 91 -23.14 3.63 11.04
CA ALA A 91 -24.50 3.69 11.58
C ALA A 91 -25.08 5.11 11.50
N ASN A 92 -24.29 6.12 11.83
CA ASN A 92 -24.69 7.54 11.79
C ASN A 92 -24.83 8.12 10.37
N SER A 93 -24.51 7.34 9.35
CA SER A 93 -24.71 7.68 7.93
C SER A 93 -26.15 8.04 7.59
N THR A 94 -27.15 7.60 8.36
CA THR A 94 -28.56 7.99 8.21
C THR A 94 -28.74 9.51 8.24
N THR A 95 -28.00 10.19 9.12
CA THR A 95 -27.97 11.65 9.21
C THR A 95 -27.33 12.30 7.99
N LEU A 96 -26.41 11.59 7.32
CA LEU A 96 -25.76 12.05 6.09
C LEU A 96 -26.61 11.78 4.84
N LYS A 97 -27.48 10.76 4.85
CA LYS A 97 -28.37 10.41 3.72
C LYS A 97 -29.27 11.58 3.31
N GLU A 98 -29.79 12.33 4.29
CA GLU A 98 -30.57 13.54 4.00
C GLU A 98 -29.70 14.67 3.45
N LEU A 99 -28.48 14.86 3.95
CA LEU A 99 -27.56 15.91 3.49
C LEU A 99 -27.06 15.70 2.05
N VAL A 100 -27.07 14.45 1.57
CA VAL A 100 -26.69 14.11 0.19
C VAL A 100 -27.90 13.96 -0.74
N LYS A 101 -29.12 14.15 -0.24
CA LYS A 101 -30.35 14.09 -1.04
C LYS A 101 -30.33 15.15 -2.14
N GLY A 102 -30.68 14.76 -3.36
CA GLY A 102 -30.59 15.64 -4.54
C GLY A 102 -29.15 15.96 -4.98
N ARG A 103 -28.12 15.35 -4.38
CA ARG A 103 -26.70 15.58 -4.71
C ARG A 103 -26.03 14.27 -5.14
N PRO A 104 -26.14 13.86 -6.42
CA PRO A 104 -25.67 12.54 -6.88
C PRO A 104 -24.20 12.24 -6.56
N ARG A 105 -23.31 13.23 -6.72
CA ARG A 105 -21.87 13.08 -6.40
C ARG A 105 -21.62 12.85 -4.90
N ALA A 106 -22.33 13.58 -4.05
CA ALA A 106 -22.20 13.43 -2.59
C ALA A 106 -22.82 12.09 -2.13
N LYS A 107 -23.92 11.66 -2.76
CA LYS A 107 -24.51 10.34 -2.53
C LYS A 107 -23.55 9.21 -2.88
N GLN A 108 -22.92 9.28 -4.06
CA GLN A 108 -21.92 8.30 -4.46
C GLN A 108 -20.66 8.35 -3.56
N ALA A 109 -20.27 9.53 -3.07
CA ALA A 109 -19.18 9.66 -2.10
C ALA A 109 -19.52 8.95 -0.79
N LEU A 110 -20.75 9.11 -0.29
CA LEU A 110 -21.24 8.40 0.90
C LEU A 110 -21.29 6.87 0.68
N GLU A 111 -21.76 6.42 -0.47
CA GLU A 111 -21.74 4.98 -0.84
C GLU A 111 -20.31 4.43 -0.90
N ASN A 112 -19.36 5.19 -1.46
CA ASN A 112 -17.95 4.82 -1.43
C ASN A 112 -17.42 4.74 0.00
N CYS A 113 -17.77 5.69 0.86
CA CYS A 113 -17.37 5.67 2.26
C CYS A 113 -17.84 4.41 2.97
N HIS A 114 -19.09 4.00 2.78
CA HIS A 114 -19.59 2.75 3.36
C HIS A 114 -18.75 1.53 2.95
N GLU A 115 -18.46 1.42 1.65
CA GLU A 115 -17.65 0.33 1.10
C GLU A 115 -16.22 0.36 1.69
N LEU A 116 -15.60 1.54 1.70
CA LEU A 116 -14.26 1.76 2.24
C LEU A 116 -14.17 1.49 3.75
N MET A 117 -15.19 1.86 4.52
CA MET A 117 -15.21 1.61 5.97
C MET A 117 -15.34 0.12 6.27
N GLY A 118 -16.07 -0.63 5.43
CA GLY A 118 -16.08 -2.09 5.49
C GLY A 118 -14.69 -2.70 5.28
N TYR A 119 -13.91 -2.18 4.33
CA TYR A 119 -12.52 -2.64 4.14
C TYR A 119 -11.61 -2.23 5.29
N ALA A 120 -11.80 -1.04 5.88
CA ALA A 120 -11.06 -0.60 7.05
C ALA A 120 -11.29 -1.50 8.28
N ILE A 121 -12.54 -1.92 8.51
CA ILE A 121 -12.90 -2.88 9.56
C ILE A 121 -12.26 -4.24 9.27
N ASP A 122 -12.29 -4.72 8.01
CA ASP A 122 -11.67 -5.99 7.64
C ASP A 122 -10.17 -5.99 7.97
N ASP A 123 -9.44 -4.91 7.66
CA ASP A 123 -8.00 -4.76 7.96
C ASP A 123 -7.71 -4.69 9.46
N LEU A 124 -8.52 -3.94 10.23
CA LEU A 124 -8.42 -3.88 11.69
C LEU A 124 -8.71 -5.25 12.34
N ASN A 125 -9.68 -5.99 11.81
CA ASN A 125 -10.02 -7.32 12.28
C ASN A 125 -8.94 -8.36 11.93
N ASN A 126 -8.32 -8.27 10.75
CA ASN A 126 -7.14 -9.07 10.41
C ASN A 126 -6.00 -8.77 11.38
N SER A 127 -5.80 -7.49 11.70
CA SER A 127 -4.79 -7.05 12.66
C SER A 127 -5.06 -7.59 14.07
N PHE A 128 -6.32 -7.53 14.50
CA PHE A 128 -6.76 -8.12 15.77
C PHE A 128 -6.46 -9.62 15.84
N LYS A 129 -6.87 -10.39 14.84
CA LYS A 129 -6.67 -11.85 14.81
C LYS A 129 -5.19 -12.21 14.85
N GLN A 130 -4.37 -11.60 14.00
CA GLN A 130 -2.95 -11.91 13.94
C GLN A 130 -2.23 -11.47 15.22
N MET A 131 -2.63 -10.37 15.84
CA MET A 131 -2.12 -10.01 17.16
C MET A 131 -2.50 -11.05 18.21
N GLY A 132 -3.68 -11.69 18.12
CA GLY A 132 -4.06 -12.79 19.02
C GLY A 132 -3.21 -14.04 18.85
N GLU A 133 -2.94 -14.42 17.60
CA GLU A 133 -2.12 -15.59 17.21
C GLU A 133 -0.61 -15.31 17.22
N PHE A 134 -0.19 -14.18 17.80
CA PHE A 134 1.18 -13.68 17.72
C PHE A 134 2.22 -14.73 18.15
N ASP A 135 3.16 -14.99 17.26
CA ASP A 135 4.24 -15.96 17.41
C ASP A 135 5.57 -15.21 17.28
N VAL A 136 6.41 -15.34 18.30
CA VAL A 136 7.69 -14.64 18.38
C VAL A 136 8.63 -15.10 17.27
N ASP A 137 8.53 -16.35 16.83
CA ASP A 137 9.37 -16.88 15.75
C ASP A 137 9.01 -16.26 14.39
N LYS A 138 7.82 -15.67 14.26
CA LYS A 138 7.31 -15.00 13.05
C LYS A 138 7.10 -13.50 13.26
N TYR A 139 7.74 -12.92 14.27
CA TYR A 139 7.44 -11.55 14.69
C TYR A 139 7.62 -10.53 13.55
N GLU A 140 8.67 -10.66 12.71
CA GLU A 140 8.93 -9.76 11.59
C GLU A 140 7.78 -9.77 10.58
N GLU A 141 7.36 -10.96 10.15
CA GLU A 141 6.22 -11.11 9.23
C GLU A 141 4.94 -10.53 9.86
N TYR A 142 4.72 -10.81 11.14
CA TYR A 142 3.49 -10.41 11.81
C TYR A 142 3.41 -8.89 11.98
N VAL A 143 4.46 -8.27 12.48
CA VAL A 143 4.52 -6.82 12.66
C VAL A 143 4.36 -6.10 11.33
N GLU A 144 5.00 -6.58 10.26
CA GLU A 144 4.88 -5.92 8.96
C GLU A 144 3.49 -6.07 8.33
N ASN A 145 2.88 -7.25 8.45
CA ASN A 145 1.48 -7.44 8.05
C ASN A 145 0.53 -6.51 8.85
N LEU A 146 0.73 -6.38 10.18
CA LEU A 146 -0.04 -5.46 11.02
C LEU A 146 0.09 -4.01 10.53
N LYS A 147 1.31 -3.52 10.28
CA LYS A 147 1.53 -2.16 9.78
C LYS A 147 0.88 -1.94 8.41
N ILE A 148 0.94 -2.93 7.51
CA ILE A 148 0.33 -2.86 6.18
C ILE A 148 -1.19 -2.76 6.25
N TRP A 149 -1.86 -3.56 7.09
CA TRP A 149 -3.31 -3.50 7.27
C TRP A 149 -3.76 -2.23 8.00
N LEU A 150 -3.02 -1.80 9.03
CA LEU A 150 -3.33 -0.56 9.73
C LEU A 150 -3.18 0.66 8.81
N ALA A 151 -2.14 0.70 7.96
CA ALA A 151 -2.02 1.70 6.91
C ALA A 151 -3.18 1.60 5.90
N GLY A 152 -3.57 0.39 5.48
CA GLY A 152 -4.74 0.16 4.64
C GLY A 152 -6.03 0.78 5.22
N SER A 153 -6.30 0.55 6.50
CA SER A 153 -7.42 1.16 7.23
C SER A 153 -7.40 2.69 7.20
N ILE A 154 -6.23 3.31 7.45
CA ILE A 154 -6.04 4.76 7.37
C ILE A 154 -6.28 5.26 5.94
N THR A 155 -5.71 4.58 4.93
CA THR A 155 -5.91 4.90 3.52
C THR A 155 -7.40 4.88 3.13
N TYR A 156 -8.19 3.91 3.58
CA TYR A 156 -9.61 3.83 3.29
C TYR A 156 -10.41 4.98 3.91
N GLN A 157 -10.10 5.35 5.16
CA GLN A 157 -10.70 6.51 5.84
C GLN A 157 -10.36 7.81 5.11
N GLN A 158 -9.10 7.98 4.69
CA GLN A 158 -8.68 9.13 3.93
C GLN A 158 -9.36 9.20 2.54
N THR A 159 -9.51 8.06 1.87
CA THR A 159 -10.18 7.97 0.57
C THR A 159 -11.67 8.31 0.66
N CYS A 160 -12.32 7.94 1.77
CA CYS A 160 -13.69 8.34 2.04
C CYS A 160 -13.83 9.87 2.06
N LEU A 161 -12.94 10.56 2.79
CA LEU A 161 -12.93 12.03 2.84
C LEU A 161 -12.64 12.66 1.48
N ASP A 162 -11.75 12.05 0.69
CA ASP A 162 -11.40 12.55 -0.64
C ASP A 162 -12.58 12.52 -1.62
N GLY A 163 -13.51 11.58 -1.43
CA GLY A 163 -14.77 11.53 -2.17
C GLY A 163 -15.61 12.80 -2.07
N PHE A 164 -15.44 13.58 -0.99
CA PHE A 164 -16.22 14.79 -0.75
C PHE A 164 -15.56 16.11 -1.16
N ILE A 165 -14.25 16.14 -1.45
CA ILE A 165 -13.48 17.39 -1.70
C ILE A 165 -14.09 18.29 -2.80
N LYS A 166 -14.71 17.69 -3.82
CA LYS A 166 -15.32 18.41 -4.95
C LYS A 166 -16.86 18.31 -4.96
N THR A 167 -17.45 17.96 -3.83
CA THR A 167 -18.92 17.95 -3.66
C THR A 167 -19.38 19.30 -3.13
N ARG A 168 -20.65 19.66 -3.38
CA ARG A 168 -21.25 20.90 -2.89
C ARG A 168 -21.91 20.68 -1.52
N GLY A 169 -21.77 21.66 -0.63
CA GLY A 169 -22.40 21.68 0.69
C GLY A 169 -21.56 21.07 1.81
N GLU A 170 -22.17 20.93 2.99
CA GLU A 170 -21.47 20.63 4.25
C GLU A 170 -21.22 19.13 4.51
N SER A 171 -21.64 18.24 3.61
CA SER A 171 -21.53 16.78 3.82
C SER A 171 -20.09 16.31 4.02
N GLY A 172 -19.12 16.95 3.34
CA GLY A 172 -17.70 16.63 3.50
C GLY A 172 -17.14 17.03 4.85
N GLU A 173 -17.51 18.20 5.35
CA GLU A 173 -17.08 18.70 6.68
C GLU A 173 -17.69 17.85 7.79
N LYS A 174 -18.98 17.50 7.67
CA LYS A 174 -19.64 16.62 8.63
C LYS A 174 -19.06 15.21 8.62
N MET A 175 -18.74 14.66 7.44
CA MET A 175 -18.06 13.37 7.35
C MET A 175 -16.66 13.42 7.99
N ARG A 176 -15.91 14.51 7.78
CA ARG A 176 -14.62 14.71 8.46
C ARG A 176 -14.76 14.74 9.97
N ALA A 177 -15.77 15.43 10.49
CA ALA A 177 -16.03 15.47 11.93
C ALA A 177 -16.40 14.08 12.48
N LEU A 178 -17.22 13.32 11.76
CA LEU A 178 -17.60 11.96 12.15
C LEU A 178 -16.42 10.99 12.13
N LEU A 179 -15.54 11.07 11.13
CA LEU A 179 -14.38 10.19 11.01
C LEU A 179 -13.20 10.55 11.92
N LYS A 180 -13.21 11.74 12.54
CA LYS A 180 -12.05 12.26 13.28
C LYS A 180 -11.54 11.26 14.31
N THR A 181 -12.41 10.78 15.21
CA THR A 181 -12.01 9.86 16.28
C THR A 181 -11.55 8.51 15.71
N ALA A 182 -12.22 7.98 14.69
CA ALA A 182 -11.78 6.75 14.02
C ALA A 182 -10.37 6.88 13.41
N GLN A 183 -10.05 8.03 12.80
CA GLN A 183 -8.72 8.32 12.24
C GLN A 183 -7.66 8.42 13.34
N GLU A 184 -7.99 9.10 14.46
CA GLU A 184 -7.10 9.22 15.63
C GLU A 184 -6.78 7.83 16.21
N LEU A 185 -7.80 6.98 16.42
CA LEU A 185 -7.60 5.63 16.94
C LEU A 185 -6.84 4.72 15.98
N SER A 186 -7.07 4.84 14.67
CA SER A 186 -6.33 4.07 13.66
C SER A 186 -4.85 4.49 13.60
N SER A 187 -4.56 5.78 13.74
CA SER A 187 -3.20 6.29 13.86
C SER A 187 -2.52 5.83 15.15
N ASN A 188 -3.24 5.85 16.28
CA ASN A 188 -2.74 5.31 17.55
C ASN A 188 -2.46 3.81 17.47
N ALA A 189 -3.33 3.03 16.83
CA ALA A 189 -3.13 1.61 16.57
C ALA A 189 -1.81 1.35 15.84
N LEU A 190 -1.54 2.11 14.77
CA LEU A 190 -0.28 2.02 14.04
C LEU A 190 0.93 2.46 14.88
N ALA A 191 0.77 3.48 15.73
CA ALA A 191 1.80 3.94 16.65
C ALA A 191 2.20 2.86 17.67
N MET A 192 1.21 2.21 18.29
CA MET A 192 1.45 1.14 19.26
C MET A 192 2.18 -0.05 18.63
N VAL A 193 1.76 -0.49 17.44
CA VAL A 193 2.46 -1.56 16.70
C VAL A 193 3.88 -1.16 16.29
N SER A 194 4.08 0.11 15.91
CA SER A 194 5.41 0.62 15.57
C SER A 194 6.35 0.66 16.77
N GLU A 195 5.87 1.03 17.95
CA GLU A 195 6.68 1.01 19.17
C GLU A 195 7.00 -0.42 19.63
N LEU A 196 6.05 -1.35 19.48
CA LEU A 196 6.28 -2.77 19.71
C LEU A 196 7.41 -3.30 18.82
N ASP A 197 7.41 -2.96 17.52
CA ASP A 197 8.49 -3.31 16.59
C ASP A 197 9.86 -2.79 17.05
N LEU A 198 9.94 -1.51 17.41
CA LEU A 198 11.17 -0.90 17.90
C LEU A 198 11.67 -1.55 19.19
N SER A 199 10.76 -1.91 20.10
CA SER A 199 11.08 -2.57 21.35
C SER A 199 11.64 -3.99 21.12
N LEU A 200 11.00 -4.77 20.24
CA LEU A 200 11.45 -6.12 19.88
C LEU A 200 12.82 -6.08 19.18
N LYS A 201 13.03 -5.16 18.24
CA LYS A 201 14.33 -4.97 17.56
C LYS A 201 15.45 -4.64 18.54
N LYS A 202 15.20 -3.79 19.54
CA LYS A 202 16.17 -3.47 20.60
C LYS A 202 16.52 -4.71 21.43
N LEU A 203 15.53 -5.53 21.81
CA LEU A 203 15.77 -6.76 22.57
C LEU A 203 16.61 -7.78 21.78
N HIS A 204 16.36 -7.91 20.47
CA HIS A 204 17.15 -8.77 19.58
C HIS A 204 18.61 -8.28 19.45
N LEU A 205 18.83 -6.97 19.36
CA LEU A 205 20.16 -6.34 19.35
C LEU A 205 20.90 -6.45 20.70
N SER A 206 20.18 -6.60 21.81
CA SER A 206 20.72 -6.67 23.19
C SER A 206 21.27 -8.05 23.58
N GLY A 207 21.22 -9.04 22.69
CA GLY A 207 21.92 -10.32 22.87
C GLY A 207 21.24 -11.37 23.76
N ALA A 208 20.00 -11.16 24.21
CA ALA A 208 19.25 -12.13 25.01
C ALA A 208 18.76 -13.38 24.22
N THR A 209 18.97 -13.40 22.89
CA THR A 209 18.64 -14.52 21.99
C THR A 209 19.79 -14.84 21.01
N GLN A 210 21.04 -14.75 21.45
CA GLN A 210 22.23 -15.07 20.64
C GLN A 210 22.32 -16.53 20.12
N GLY A 211 21.30 -17.37 20.33
CA GLY A 211 21.27 -18.76 19.88
C GLY A 211 20.50 -19.07 18.58
N VAL A 212 19.68 -18.18 18.00
CA VAL A 212 18.65 -18.64 17.04
C VAL A 212 18.75 -18.12 15.59
N VAL A 213 19.39 -16.99 15.28
CA VAL A 213 19.47 -16.54 13.87
C VAL A 213 20.83 -15.94 13.51
N ARG A 214 21.86 -16.79 13.45
CA ARG A 214 23.11 -16.46 12.73
C ARG A 214 23.06 -17.11 11.35
N ARG A 215 22.43 -16.45 10.36
CA ARG A 215 22.58 -16.84 8.95
C ARG A 215 23.95 -16.38 8.47
N LEU A 216 24.97 -17.14 8.84
CA LEU A 216 26.36 -16.96 8.41
C LEU A 216 26.47 -17.20 6.90
N LEU A 217 27.10 -16.26 6.21
CA LEU A 217 27.50 -16.35 4.81
C LEU A 217 28.38 -17.59 4.60
N SER A 218 27.82 -18.64 4.01
CA SER A 218 28.57 -19.81 3.51
C SER A 218 28.11 -20.12 2.09
N HIS A 219 29.06 -20.29 1.17
CA HIS A 219 28.75 -20.84 -0.16
C HIS A 219 28.53 -22.35 0.01
N ASP A 220 27.54 -22.91 -0.70
CA ASP A 220 27.35 -24.36 -0.70
C ASP A 220 28.29 -25.06 -1.69
N GLN A 221 28.36 -26.40 -1.61
CA GLN A 221 29.24 -27.23 -2.45
C GLN A 221 28.90 -27.16 -3.95
N SER A 222 27.83 -26.47 -4.36
CA SER A 222 27.40 -26.32 -5.76
C SER A 222 27.78 -24.98 -6.40
N GLY A 223 28.54 -24.13 -5.69
CA GLY A 223 29.09 -22.90 -6.26
C GLY A 223 28.09 -21.74 -6.40
N PHE A 224 26.90 -21.85 -5.81
CA PHE A 224 25.91 -20.76 -5.80
C PHE A 224 25.95 -19.95 -4.50
N PRO A 225 25.68 -18.63 -4.53
CA PRO A 225 25.55 -17.81 -3.33
C PRO A 225 24.40 -18.28 -2.43
N SER A 226 24.57 -18.22 -1.10
CA SER A 226 23.56 -18.68 -0.12
C SER A 226 22.22 -17.95 -0.15
N TRP A 227 22.16 -16.77 -0.78
CA TRP A 227 20.91 -16.02 -0.95
C TRP A 227 20.06 -16.56 -2.11
N VAL A 228 20.58 -17.48 -2.93
CA VAL A 228 19.81 -18.18 -3.96
C VAL A 228 19.22 -19.46 -3.37
N SER A 229 17.94 -19.40 -3.01
CA SER A 229 17.19 -20.56 -2.52
C SER A 229 17.20 -21.72 -3.54
N SER A 230 17.08 -22.95 -3.05
CA SER A 230 16.95 -24.15 -3.88
C SER A 230 15.77 -24.07 -4.87
N THR A 231 14.71 -23.34 -4.50
CA THR A 231 13.55 -23.03 -5.35
C THR A 231 13.90 -22.04 -6.46
N GLN A 232 14.66 -20.98 -6.16
CA GLN A 232 15.16 -20.03 -7.18
C GLN A 232 16.11 -20.72 -8.17
N ARG A 233 16.93 -21.67 -7.72
CA ARG A 233 17.78 -22.51 -8.59
C ARG A 233 16.95 -23.32 -9.59
N LYS A 234 15.92 -24.02 -9.11
CA LYS A 234 14.98 -24.77 -9.98
C LYS A 234 14.22 -23.87 -10.96
N LEU A 235 13.94 -22.62 -10.59
CA LEU A 235 13.27 -21.63 -11.46
C LEU A 235 14.19 -21.06 -12.55
N LEU A 236 15.49 -20.90 -12.26
CA LEU A 236 16.50 -20.51 -13.24
C LEU A 236 16.78 -21.62 -14.26
N GLU A 237 16.76 -22.88 -13.81
CA GLU A 237 16.87 -24.07 -14.66
C GLU A 237 15.61 -24.30 -15.53
N ASN A 238 14.43 -23.81 -15.12
CA ASN A 238 13.15 -23.92 -15.84
C ASN A 238 12.61 -22.56 -16.36
N SER A 239 13.50 -21.69 -16.82
CA SER A 239 13.13 -20.36 -17.39
C SER A 239 12.35 -20.42 -18.71
N SER A 240 11.84 -21.60 -19.10
CA SER A 240 10.88 -21.76 -20.18
C SER A 240 9.61 -22.48 -19.68
N LYS A 241 8.52 -21.70 -19.56
CA LYS A 241 7.12 -22.07 -19.32
C LYS A 241 6.62 -22.08 -17.87
N PHE A 242 6.00 -20.95 -17.50
CA PHE A 242 4.77 -20.97 -16.71
C PHE A 242 3.68 -21.74 -17.49
N ASP A 243 3.71 -23.06 -17.49
CA ASP A 243 2.59 -23.89 -17.96
C ASP A 243 1.55 -24.02 -16.83
N LEU A 244 1.01 -22.89 -16.37
CA LEU A 244 -0.19 -22.90 -15.52
C LEU A 244 -1.38 -23.29 -16.40
N LYS A 245 -1.89 -24.50 -16.22
CA LYS A 245 -3.11 -24.97 -16.91
C LYS A 245 -4.25 -23.99 -16.58
N PRO A 246 -4.88 -23.35 -17.57
CA PRO A 246 -5.98 -22.43 -17.30
C PRO A 246 -7.19 -23.16 -16.73
N ASN A 247 -7.79 -22.62 -15.67
CA ASN A 247 -9.07 -23.09 -15.16
C ASN A 247 -10.21 -22.70 -16.11
N VAL A 248 -10.13 -21.49 -16.65
CA VAL A 248 -11.14 -20.93 -17.58
C VAL A 248 -10.42 -20.20 -18.71
N VAL A 249 -10.97 -20.33 -19.93
CA VAL A 249 -10.52 -19.59 -21.11
C VAL A 249 -11.61 -18.63 -21.56
N VAL A 250 -11.26 -17.35 -21.69
CA VAL A 250 -12.10 -16.28 -22.23
C VAL A 250 -11.64 -15.98 -23.65
N ALA A 251 -12.57 -16.02 -24.61
CA ALA A 251 -12.26 -15.72 -26.00
C ALA A 251 -13.47 -15.15 -26.76
N LYS A 252 -13.27 -14.01 -27.43
CA LYS A 252 -14.31 -13.38 -28.25
C LYS A 252 -14.71 -14.16 -29.50
N ASP A 253 -13.81 -15.00 -30.01
CA ASP A 253 -14.03 -15.85 -31.17
C ASP A 253 -14.80 -17.14 -30.83
N LYS A 254 -15.31 -17.26 -29.59
CA LYS A 254 -16.02 -18.44 -29.07
C LYS A 254 -15.16 -19.70 -28.97
N SER A 255 -13.82 -19.59 -29.06
CA SER A 255 -12.89 -20.71 -28.83
C SER A 255 -12.58 -20.96 -27.35
N GLY A 256 -13.15 -20.17 -26.45
CA GLY A 256 -13.09 -20.31 -24.99
C GLY A 256 -14.47 -20.59 -24.40
N LYS A 257 -14.51 -20.88 -23.10
CA LYS A 257 -15.76 -21.16 -22.38
C LYS A 257 -16.66 -19.92 -22.29
N TYR A 258 -16.08 -18.73 -22.17
CA TYR A 258 -16.81 -17.46 -22.10
C TYR A 258 -16.35 -16.46 -23.15
N GLY A 259 -17.27 -15.60 -23.57
CA GLY A 259 -16.98 -14.45 -24.45
C GLY A 259 -16.59 -13.17 -23.69
N THR A 260 -16.83 -13.12 -22.38
CA THR A 260 -16.59 -11.96 -21.52
C THR A 260 -15.76 -12.34 -20.31
N ILE A 261 -15.07 -11.37 -19.72
CA ILE A 261 -14.28 -11.59 -18.51
C ILE A 261 -15.20 -11.71 -17.30
N ASN A 262 -16.25 -10.89 -17.23
CA ASN A 262 -17.18 -10.89 -16.10
C ASN A 262 -17.95 -12.21 -15.96
N ASP A 263 -18.22 -12.94 -17.05
CA ASP A 263 -18.80 -14.28 -16.96
C ASP A 263 -17.81 -15.30 -16.38
N ALA A 264 -16.53 -15.21 -16.74
CA ALA A 264 -15.48 -16.07 -16.17
C ALA A 264 -15.27 -15.85 -14.67
N LEU A 265 -15.43 -14.62 -14.20
CA LEU A 265 -15.31 -14.31 -12.76
C LEU A 265 -16.32 -15.08 -11.89
N LYS A 266 -17.48 -15.43 -12.45
CA LYS A 266 -18.54 -16.15 -11.72
C LYS A 266 -18.14 -17.59 -11.36
N GLU A 267 -17.12 -18.15 -12.02
CA GLU A 267 -16.59 -19.49 -11.71
C GLU A 267 -15.55 -19.50 -10.59
N ILE A 268 -15.04 -18.34 -10.19
CA ILE A 268 -13.99 -18.27 -9.17
C ILE A 268 -14.56 -18.78 -7.84
N PRO A 269 -13.97 -19.83 -7.24
CA PRO A 269 -14.36 -20.28 -5.91
C PRO A 269 -14.16 -19.16 -4.89
N LYS A 270 -15.18 -18.89 -4.09
CA LYS A 270 -15.07 -17.90 -3.02
C LYS A 270 -14.01 -18.36 -2.01
N ARG A 271 -13.07 -17.47 -1.66
CA ARG A 271 -11.99 -17.70 -0.69
C ARG A 271 -11.08 -18.89 -1.05
N GLY A 272 -10.85 -19.12 -2.35
CA GLY A 272 -9.90 -20.14 -2.82
C GLY A 272 -8.47 -19.90 -2.33
N SER A 273 -7.80 -20.95 -1.88
CA SER A 273 -6.38 -20.93 -1.45
C SER A 273 -5.41 -21.25 -2.59
N THR A 274 -5.90 -21.79 -3.69
CA THR A 274 -5.13 -22.16 -4.87
C THR A 274 -5.31 -21.13 -6.01
N PRO A 275 -4.29 -20.92 -6.87
CA PRO A 275 -4.42 -20.02 -7.99
C PRO A 275 -5.57 -20.40 -8.93
N PHE A 276 -6.47 -19.45 -9.21
CA PHE A 276 -7.51 -19.60 -10.22
C PHE A 276 -7.11 -18.82 -11.49
N VAL A 277 -6.70 -19.56 -12.52
CA VAL A 277 -6.09 -19.03 -13.74
C VAL A 277 -7.16 -18.81 -14.81
N ILE A 278 -7.34 -17.54 -15.18
CA ILE A 278 -8.19 -17.12 -16.30
C ILE A 278 -7.28 -16.71 -17.45
N TYR A 279 -7.27 -17.52 -18.50
CA TYR A 279 -6.57 -17.20 -19.74
C TYR A 279 -7.49 -16.41 -20.67
N ILE A 280 -7.09 -15.19 -21.00
CA ILE A 280 -7.85 -14.24 -21.79
C ILE A 280 -7.16 -14.10 -23.14
N LYS A 281 -7.77 -14.66 -24.19
CA LYS A 281 -7.22 -14.60 -25.54
C LYS A 281 -7.25 -13.19 -26.09
N LYS A 282 -6.43 -12.94 -27.12
CA LYS A 282 -6.36 -11.68 -27.87
C LYS A 282 -7.75 -11.14 -28.22
N GLY A 283 -7.92 -9.84 -28.04
CA GLY A 283 -9.20 -9.16 -28.22
C GLY A 283 -9.27 -7.89 -27.39
N VAL A 284 -10.26 -7.06 -27.70
CA VAL A 284 -10.55 -5.82 -26.97
C VAL A 284 -11.83 -5.97 -26.17
N TYR A 285 -11.72 -6.24 -24.88
CA TYR A 285 -12.80 -6.45 -23.92
C TYR A 285 -13.25 -5.11 -23.34
N LYS A 286 -14.44 -4.65 -23.76
CA LYS A 286 -15.01 -3.37 -23.35
C LYS A 286 -15.89 -3.58 -22.12
N GLU A 287 -15.25 -3.76 -20.97
CA GLU A 287 -15.89 -4.16 -19.73
C GLU A 287 -15.27 -3.43 -18.54
N GLN A 288 -16.07 -3.14 -17.52
CA GLN A 288 -15.54 -2.87 -16.19
C GLN A 288 -15.40 -4.21 -15.47
N VAL A 289 -14.22 -4.47 -14.92
CA VAL A 289 -13.86 -5.74 -14.27
C VAL A 289 -13.52 -5.47 -12.81
N ILE A 290 -14.20 -6.14 -11.89
CA ILE A 290 -13.99 -5.97 -10.44
C ILE A 290 -13.66 -7.34 -9.84
N ILE A 291 -12.42 -7.50 -9.34
CA ILE A 291 -11.99 -8.67 -8.59
C ILE A 291 -12.31 -8.41 -7.12
N THR A 292 -13.43 -8.93 -6.64
CA THR A 292 -13.94 -8.63 -5.30
C THR A 292 -13.05 -9.26 -4.21
N LYS A 293 -13.22 -8.84 -2.95
CA LYS A 293 -12.41 -9.35 -1.82
C LYS A 293 -12.52 -10.86 -1.61
N GLU A 294 -13.62 -11.47 -2.05
CA GLU A 294 -13.85 -12.92 -1.97
C GLU A 294 -13.08 -13.70 -3.05
N MET A 295 -12.63 -13.04 -4.11
CA MET A 295 -11.90 -13.63 -5.24
C MET A 295 -10.38 -13.56 -4.99
N LYS A 296 -9.88 -14.39 -4.07
CA LYS A 296 -8.44 -14.46 -3.74
C LYS A 296 -7.67 -15.34 -4.73
N ASN A 297 -6.36 -15.12 -4.87
CA ASN A 297 -5.44 -15.92 -5.70
C ASN A 297 -5.84 -16.00 -7.19
N VAL A 298 -6.41 -14.92 -7.75
CA VAL A 298 -6.81 -14.90 -9.17
C VAL A 298 -5.62 -14.54 -10.04
N VAL A 299 -5.41 -15.28 -11.13
CA VAL A 299 -4.34 -15.04 -12.10
C VAL A 299 -4.94 -14.78 -13.47
N PHE A 300 -4.69 -13.59 -14.02
CA PHE A 300 -5.03 -13.25 -15.39
C PHE A 300 -3.82 -13.43 -16.31
N ILE A 301 -3.98 -14.16 -17.40
CA ILE A 301 -2.94 -14.35 -18.42
C ILE A 301 -3.50 -13.94 -19.77
N GLY A 302 -2.83 -13.03 -20.47
CA GLY A 302 -3.18 -12.60 -21.83
C GLY A 302 -2.18 -13.06 -22.91
N ASP A 303 -2.57 -12.87 -24.17
CA ASP A 303 -1.71 -13.12 -25.35
C ASP A 303 -0.63 -12.06 -25.59
N GLY A 304 -0.60 -11.00 -24.78
CA GLY A 304 0.34 -9.90 -24.90
C GLY A 304 -0.31 -8.55 -24.55
N PRO A 305 0.45 -7.61 -23.98
CA PRO A 305 -0.09 -6.35 -23.45
C PRO A 305 -0.69 -5.42 -24.52
N GLU A 306 -0.43 -5.68 -25.80
CA GLU A 306 -1.04 -4.96 -26.93
C GLU A 306 -2.09 -5.79 -27.69
N LYS A 307 -2.23 -7.08 -27.35
CA LYS A 307 -3.14 -8.03 -28.03
C LYS A 307 -4.39 -8.30 -27.21
N THR A 308 -4.24 -8.38 -25.89
CA THR A 308 -5.34 -8.65 -24.94
C THR A 308 -5.59 -7.38 -24.14
N ILE A 309 -6.65 -6.66 -24.49
CA ILE A 309 -6.93 -5.32 -23.97
C ILE A 309 -8.26 -5.33 -23.21
N ILE A 310 -8.23 -4.95 -21.93
CA ILE A 310 -9.42 -4.61 -21.14
C ILE A 310 -9.56 -3.08 -21.17
N THR A 311 -10.71 -2.56 -21.57
CA THR A 311 -10.88 -1.12 -21.77
C THR A 311 -12.22 -0.57 -21.27
N GLY A 312 -12.15 0.60 -20.63
CA GLY A 312 -13.28 1.37 -20.13
C GLY A 312 -13.14 2.86 -20.43
N LYS A 313 -14.15 3.65 -20.06
CA LYS A 313 -14.19 5.11 -20.29
C LYS A 313 -14.89 5.91 -19.19
N LEU A 314 -15.13 5.28 -18.03
CA LEU A 314 -15.71 5.98 -16.88
C LEU A 314 -14.75 7.07 -16.40
N ASN A 315 -15.30 8.20 -15.97
CA ASN A 315 -14.53 9.39 -15.64
C ASN A 315 -15.28 10.36 -14.73
N TYR A 316 -14.52 11.28 -14.15
CA TYR A 316 -15.01 12.27 -13.21
C TYR A 316 -15.95 13.32 -13.81
N VAL A 317 -15.64 13.83 -15.01
CA VAL A 317 -16.46 14.86 -15.68
C VAL A 317 -17.88 14.37 -15.89
N ASP A 318 -18.05 13.11 -16.30
CA ASP A 318 -19.34 12.49 -16.59
C ASP A 318 -20.08 12.02 -15.31
N GLY A 319 -19.60 12.42 -14.12
CA GLY A 319 -20.33 12.26 -12.86
C GLY A 319 -19.91 11.06 -12.01
N VAL A 320 -18.86 10.33 -12.38
CA VAL A 320 -18.36 9.17 -11.62
C VAL A 320 -17.16 9.58 -10.76
N ASN A 321 -17.27 9.46 -9.44
CA ASN A 321 -16.17 9.69 -8.50
C ASN A 321 -14.96 8.84 -8.86
N THR A 322 -13.75 9.41 -8.75
CA THR A 322 -12.48 8.80 -9.18
C THR A 322 -12.35 7.33 -8.78
N PHE A 323 -12.66 6.98 -7.53
CA PHE A 323 -12.61 5.61 -7.00
C PHE A 323 -13.37 4.57 -7.86
N ARG A 324 -14.52 4.95 -8.44
CA ARG A 324 -15.36 4.09 -9.28
C ARG A 324 -15.06 4.17 -10.78
N THR A 325 -14.14 5.03 -11.21
CA THR A 325 -13.79 5.18 -12.64
C THR A 325 -12.90 4.07 -13.19
N ALA A 326 -12.34 3.22 -12.31
CA ALA A 326 -11.42 2.15 -12.66
C ALA A 326 -12.01 1.21 -13.72
N THR A 327 -11.26 0.97 -14.80
CA THR A 327 -11.61 -0.07 -15.78
C THR A 327 -11.43 -1.45 -15.18
N VAL A 328 -10.33 -1.67 -14.46
CA VAL A 328 -10.10 -2.85 -13.64
C VAL A 328 -9.88 -2.41 -12.19
N ALA A 329 -10.67 -2.96 -11.27
CA ALA A 329 -10.48 -2.80 -9.83
C ALA A 329 -10.13 -4.15 -9.20
N VAL A 330 -9.01 -4.22 -8.48
CA VAL A 330 -8.50 -5.45 -7.86
C VAL A 330 -8.51 -5.29 -6.35
N ILE A 331 -9.38 -6.03 -5.67
CA ILE A 331 -9.54 -6.02 -4.21
C ILE A 331 -9.10 -7.35 -3.59
N GLY A 332 -9.44 -8.48 -4.23
CA GLY A 332 -9.06 -9.81 -3.78
C GLY A 332 -7.54 -10.00 -3.73
N GLU A 333 -7.04 -10.43 -2.57
CA GLU A 333 -5.62 -10.61 -2.27
C GLU A 333 -4.90 -11.58 -3.24
N LYS A 334 -3.58 -11.39 -3.37
CA LYS A 334 -2.68 -12.26 -4.15
C LYS A 334 -3.06 -12.32 -5.63
N PHE A 335 -3.63 -11.24 -6.16
CA PHE A 335 -3.95 -11.13 -7.58
C PHE A 335 -2.68 -11.04 -8.43
N MET A 336 -2.68 -11.73 -9.58
CA MET A 336 -1.63 -11.61 -10.58
C MET A 336 -2.21 -11.29 -11.95
N ALA A 337 -1.53 -10.44 -12.71
CA ALA A 337 -1.81 -10.24 -14.13
C ALA A 337 -0.53 -10.31 -14.96
N LYS A 338 -0.60 -11.01 -16.09
CA LYS A 338 0.49 -11.14 -17.05
C LYS A 338 0.02 -10.88 -18.47
N ASN A 339 0.82 -10.15 -19.26
CA ASN A 339 0.62 -10.00 -20.70
C ASN A 339 -0.75 -9.39 -21.08
N ILE A 340 -1.23 -8.39 -20.32
CA ILE A 340 -2.53 -7.73 -20.53
C ILE A 340 -2.37 -6.22 -20.60
N GLY A 341 -3.14 -5.59 -21.48
CA GLY A 341 -3.35 -4.15 -21.51
C GLY A 341 -4.62 -3.76 -20.76
N ILE A 342 -4.54 -2.78 -19.87
CA ILE A 342 -5.64 -2.20 -19.10
C ILE A 342 -5.70 -0.71 -19.40
N LEU A 343 -6.79 -0.26 -20.05
CA LEU A 343 -6.88 1.07 -20.63
C LEU A 343 -8.14 1.82 -20.19
N ASN A 344 -7.99 3.08 -19.78
CA ASN A 344 -9.11 4.02 -19.72
C ASN A 344 -9.01 5.04 -20.87
N THR A 345 -9.99 5.02 -21.77
CA THR A 345 -9.99 5.83 -22.99
C THR A 345 -10.83 7.10 -22.89
N ALA A 346 -11.16 7.57 -21.68
CA ALA A 346 -11.97 8.79 -21.50
C ALA A 346 -11.29 10.06 -22.09
N GLY A 347 -9.96 10.14 -22.01
CA GLY A 347 -9.18 11.24 -22.58
C GLY A 347 -8.91 12.40 -21.61
N ALA A 348 -7.93 13.26 -21.94
CA ALA A 348 -7.48 14.36 -21.06
C ALA A 348 -8.60 15.35 -20.66
N LYS A 349 -9.57 15.58 -21.55
CA LYS A 349 -10.71 16.49 -21.30
C LYS A 349 -11.68 15.97 -20.23
N LYS A 350 -11.60 14.69 -19.89
CA LYS A 350 -12.50 14.03 -18.93
C LYS A 350 -11.94 13.98 -17.49
N HIS A 351 -10.78 14.61 -17.27
CA HIS A 351 -10.09 14.63 -15.98
C HIS A 351 -9.84 13.22 -15.43
N GLN A 352 -10.06 12.98 -14.14
CA GLN A 352 -9.73 11.71 -13.48
C GLN A 352 -10.46 10.53 -14.13
N ALA A 353 -9.70 9.54 -14.59
CA ALA A 353 -10.22 8.37 -15.28
C ALA A 353 -9.26 7.18 -15.11
N VAL A 354 -9.53 6.35 -14.11
CA VAL A 354 -8.61 5.28 -13.69
C VAL A 354 -8.65 4.10 -14.66
N ALA A 355 -7.48 3.62 -15.08
CA ALA A 355 -7.35 2.39 -15.84
C ALA A 355 -7.32 1.19 -14.89
N LEU A 356 -6.40 1.21 -13.92
CA LEU A 356 -6.22 0.14 -12.94
C LEU A 356 -6.25 0.72 -11.52
N ARG A 357 -7.11 0.16 -10.66
CA ARG A 357 -7.11 0.43 -9.21
C ARG A 357 -6.77 -0.86 -8.46
N VAL A 358 -5.81 -0.80 -7.54
CA VAL A 358 -5.32 -1.98 -6.81
C VAL A 358 -5.38 -1.73 -5.31
N GLN A 359 -6.15 -2.57 -4.62
CA GLN A 359 -6.28 -2.69 -3.17
C GLN A 359 -5.85 -4.10 -2.69
N SER A 360 -5.48 -4.98 -3.61
CA SER A 360 -5.03 -6.33 -3.31
C SER A 360 -3.64 -6.31 -2.70
N ASP A 361 -3.53 -6.82 -1.47
CA ASP A 361 -2.23 -7.13 -0.89
C ASP A 361 -1.53 -8.25 -1.66
N GLN A 362 -0.20 -8.16 -1.72
CA GLN A 362 0.68 -9.09 -2.44
C GLN A 362 0.29 -9.27 -3.92
N SER A 363 -0.05 -8.18 -4.61
CA SER A 363 -0.43 -8.22 -6.03
C SER A 363 0.76 -8.04 -6.98
N ILE A 364 0.74 -8.76 -8.11
CA ILE A 364 1.83 -8.76 -9.10
C ILE A 364 1.30 -8.44 -10.51
N PHE A 365 1.96 -7.51 -11.18
CA PHE A 365 1.69 -7.19 -12.59
C PHE A 365 2.97 -7.37 -13.39
N TYR A 366 2.99 -8.32 -14.32
CA TYR A 366 4.16 -8.65 -15.13
C TYR A 366 3.90 -8.47 -16.62
N HIS A 367 4.70 -7.61 -17.27
CA HIS A 367 4.58 -7.35 -18.70
C HIS A 367 3.16 -6.88 -19.10
N CYS A 368 2.62 -5.94 -18.31
CA CYS A 368 1.31 -5.33 -18.51
C CYS A 368 1.43 -3.92 -19.09
N LYS A 369 0.40 -3.47 -19.81
CA LYS A 369 0.29 -2.08 -20.30
C LYS A 369 -0.86 -1.39 -19.58
N ILE A 370 -0.58 -0.37 -18.79
CA ILE A 370 -1.59 0.39 -18.04
C ILE A 370 -1.61 1.82 -18.60
N ALA A 371 -2.67 2.19 -19.31
CA ALA A 371 -2.69 3.46 -20.04
C ALA A 371 -3.98 4.27 -19.83
N GLY A 372 -3.80 5.56 -19.63
CA GLY A 372 -4.87 6.53 -19.44
C GLY A 372 -4.35 7.94 -19.69
N TYR A 373 -4.96 8.92 -19.03
CA TYR A 373 -4.49 10.30 -19.00
C TYR A 373 -4.27 10.70 -17.54
N GLN A 374 -5.23 11.40 -16.94
CA GLN A 374 -5.19 11.76 -15.53
C GLN A 374 -5.62 10.58 -14.66
N ASP A 375 -4.87 10.32 -13.57
CA ASP A 375 -5.15 9.29 -12.56
C ASP A 375 -5.13 7.85 -13.15
N THR A 376 -4.12 7.49 -13.95
CA THR A 376 -4.11 6.22 -14.71
C THR A 376 -3.99 4.97 -13.84
N LEU A 377 -2.95 4.89 -13.00
CA LEU A 377 -2.70 3.79 -12.08
C LEU A 377 -2.96 4.26 -10.65
N TYR A 378 -4.00 3.73 -10.04
CA TYR A 378 -4.34 3.96 -8.65
C TYR A 378 -3.83 2.80 -7.79
N ALA A 379 -2.57 2.89 -7.37
CA ALA A 379 -1.95 1.98 -6.40
C ALA A 379 -2.49 2.34 -5.00
N HIS A 380 -3.72 1.90 -4.73
CA HIS A 380 -4.57 2.42 -3.65
C HIS A 380 -4.01 2.10 -2.26
N SER A 381 -3.89 0.82 -1.91
CA SER A 381 -3.45 0.34 -0.59
C SER A 381 -2.66 -0.97 -0.70
N HIS A 382 -2.03 -1.39 0.40
CA HIS A 382 -1.29 -2.67 0.54
C HIS A 382 -0.04 -2.84 -0.33
N ARG A 383 0.55 -4.06 -0.35
CA ARG A 383 1.80 -4.37 -1.07
C ARG A 383 1.54 -4.71 -2.53
N GLN A 384 2.29 -4.08 -3.43
CA GLN A 384 2.10 -4.21 -4.88
C GLN A 384 3.44 -4.23 -5.62
N PHE A 385 3.58 -5.13 -6.60
CA PHE A 385 4.78 -5.23 -7.42
C PHE A 385 4.44 -5.16 -8.92
N TYR A 386 5.11 -4.25 -9.63
CA TYR A 386 4.96 -4.05 -11.07
C TYR A 386 6.31 -4.30 -11.75
N ARG A 387 6.36 -5.28 -12.65
CA ARG A 387 7.59 -5.68 -13.35
C ARG A 387 7.41 -5.57 -14.86
N GLU A 388 8.35 -4.89 -15.53
CA GLU A 388 8.38 -4.79 -17.00
C GLU A 388 7.06 -4.25 -17.58
N CYS A 389 6.37 -3.41 -16.81
CA CYS A 389 5.11 -2.80 -17.22
C CYS A 389 5.35 -1.52 -18.03
N ILE A 390 4.42 -1.20 -18.91
CA ILE A 390 4.34 0.11 -19.58
C ILE A 390 3.22 0.88 -18.92
N ILE A 391 3.53 2.02 -18.29
CA ILE A 391 2.56 2.87 -17.61
C ILE A 391 2.59 4.26 -18.25
N SER A 392 1.43 4.75 -18.70
CA SER A 392 1.37 6.01 -19.44
C SER A 392 0.19 6.90 -19.05
N GLY A 393 0.45 8.19 -18.89
CA GLY A 393 -0.58 9.17 -18.54
C GLY A 393 -0.07 10.61 -18.56
N THR A 394 -0.81 11.51 -17.91
CA THR A 394 -0.52 12.96 -17.90
C THR A 394 -0.38 13.52 -16.49
N ILE A 395 -1.48 13.64 -15.75
CA ILE A 395 -1.53 14.24 -14.41
C ILE A 395 -1.71 13.13 -13.39
N ASP A 396 -0.87 13.12 -12.36
CA ASP A 396 -0.95 12.21 -11.21
C ASP A 396 -1.14 10.75 -11.64
N PHE A 397 -0.46 10.34 -12.73
CA PHE A 397 -0.88 9.12 -13.42
C PHE A 397 -0.40 7.84 -12.73
N ILE A 398 0.42 7.94 -11.70
CA ILE A 398 0.71 6.92 -10.70
C ILE A 398 0.44 7.53 -9.32
N PHE A 399 -0.62 7.12 -8.65
CA PHE A 399 -1.07 7.76 -7.41
C PHE A 399 -1.68 6.75 -6.43
N GLY A 400 -1.87 7.17 -5.19
CA GLY A 400 -2.35 6.32 -4.10
C GLY A 400 -1.36 6.15 -2.96
N ASP A 401 -1.66 5.23 -2.05
CA ASP A 401 -0.95 5.03 -0.79
C ASP A 401 -0.60 3.56 -0.54
N ALA A 402 -0.41 2.79 -1.61
CA ALA A 402 0.17 1.45 -1.50
C ALA A 402 1.65 1.50 -1.08
N ALA A 403 2.15 0.39 -0.53
CA ALA A 403 3.56 0.04 -0.63
C ALA A 403 3.79 -0.56 -2.02
N ALA A 404 4.23 0.26 -2.97
CA ALA A 404 4.31 -0.12 -4.38
C ALA A 404 5.73 -0.01 -4.91
N VAL A 405 6.24 -1.09 -5.51
CA VAL A 405 7.52 -1.08 -6.24
C VAL A 405 7.27 -1.32 -7.73
N LEU A 406 7.77 -0.41 -8.54
CA LEU A 406 7.80 -0.51 -9.99
C LEU A 406 9.24 -0.79 -10.41
N GLN A 407 9.51 -1.98 -10.95
CA GLN A 407 10.85 -2.40 -11.34
C GLN A 407 10.93 -2.68 -12.84
N ASN A 408 11.95 -2.12 -13.51
CA ASN A 408 12.18 -2.29 -14.95
C ASN A 408 10.97 -1.87 -15.81
N CYS A 409 10.17 -0.92 -15.34
CA CYS A 409 9.00 -0.41 -16.06
C CYS A 409 9.38 0.74 -17.00
N ARG A 410 8.53 0.96 -18.01
CA ARG A 410 8.58 2.16 -18.86
C ARG A 410 7.48 3.12 -18.43
N ILE A 411 7.88 4.30 -17.98
CA ILE A 411 7.02 5.35 -17.47
C ILE A 411 6.92 6.43 -18.56
N ILE A 412 5.76 6.55 -19.21
CA ILE A 412 5.60 7.34 -20.43
C ILE A 412 4.67 8.54 -20.21
N VAL A 413 5.23 9.74 -20.32
CA VAL A 413 4.46 10.99 -20.29
C VAL A 413 3.76 11.22 -21.62
N ARG A 414 2.44 11.43 -21.58
CA ARG A 414 1.60 11.68 -22.74
C ARG A 414 1.34 13.17 -22.94
N LYS A 415 0.88 13.57 -24.13
CA LYS A 415 0.51 14.97 -24.38
C LYS A 415 -0.74 15.36 -23.56
N PRO A 416 -0.65 16.35 -22.65
CA PRO A 416 -1.80 16.81 -21.87
C PRO A 416 -2.58 17.89 -22.65
N MET A 417 -3.58 18.52 -22.01
CA MET A 417 -4.18 19.74 -22.55
C MET A 417 -3.19 20.91 -22.50
N SER A 418 -3.41 21.93 -23.33
CA SER A 418 -2.46 23.04 -23.54
C SER A 418 -2.10 23.83 -22.27
N ASN A 419 -2.98 23.89 -21.28
CA ASN A 419 -2.83 24.59 -20.01
C ASN A 419 -2.43 23.69 -18.83
N GLN A 420 -2.09 22.42 -19.09
CA GLN A 420 -1.78 21.44 -18.05
C GLN A 420 -0.29 21.16 -17.95
N LYS A 421 0.14 20.79 -16.74
CA LYS A 421 1.44 20.17 -16.48
C LYS A 421 1.27 18.65 -16.44
N CYS A 422 2.35 17.91 -16.63
CA CYS A 422 2.36 16.47 -16.39
C CYS A 422 3.02 16.17 -15.03
N ILE A 423 2.47 15.23 -14.29
CA ILE A 423 2.97 14.81 -12.99
C ILE A 423 2.97 13.28 -13.00
N VAL A 424 4.15 12.68 -12.80
CA VAL A 424 4.28 11.22 -12.80
C VAL A 424 3.66 10.63 -11.54
N THR A 425 4.12 11.04 -10.35
CA THR A 425 3.60 10.50 -9.09
C THR A 425 2.79 11.50 -8.25
N ALA A 426 1.77 10.99 -7.57
CA ALA A 426 1.06 11.71 -6.51
C ALA A 426 0.81 10.77 -5.33
N GLN A 427 1.84 10.54 -4.53
CA GLN A 427 1.78 9.57 -3.43
C GLN A 427 0.99 10.15 -2.24
N GLY A 428 0.13 9.33 -1.64
CA GLY A 428 -0.93 9.74 -0.73
C GLY A 428 -0.74 9.35 0.75
N ARG A 429 0.49 9.17 1.24
CA ARG A 429 0.73 8.83 2.64
C ARG A 429 0.31 9.94 3.58
N SER A 430 -0.62 9.64 4.47
CA SER A 430 -1.30 10.63 5.33
C SER A 430 -0.86 10.58 6.78
N GLU A 431 -0.17 9.52 7.18
CA GLU A 431 0.39 9.33 8.51
C GLU A 431 1.87 8.90 8.44
N ARG A 432 2.72 9.53 9.28
CA ARG A 432 4.18 9.42 9.26
C ARG A 432 4.72 8.00 9.49
N ARG A 433 4.03 7.18 10.29
CA ARG A 433 4.39 5.80 10.62
C ARG A 433 3.90 4.78 9.59
N GLU A 434 3.11 5.20 8.59
CA GLU A 434 2.71 4.29 7.51
C GLU A 434 3.96 3.79 6.76
N VAL A 435 4.01 2.47 6.55
CA VAL A 435 5.08 1.78 5.81
C VAL A 435 4.91 1.89 4.28
N THR A 436 3.93 2.66 3.83
CA THR A 436 3.54 2.84 2.43
C THR A 436 4.43 3.83 1.67
N GLY A 437 4.41 3.79 0.33
CA GLY A 437 5.26 4.63 -0.50
C GLY A 437 5.41 4.07 -1.91
N MET A 438 5.88 4.92 -2.81
CA MET A 438 6.14 4.53 -4.20
C MET A 438 7.64 4.47 -4.46
N VAL A 439 8.13 3.30 -4.85
CA VAL A 439 9.50 3.10 -5.29
C VAL A 439 9.51 2.84 -6.79
N ILE A 440 10.18 3.71 -7.54
CA ILE A 440 10.42 3.54 -8.97
C ILE A 440 11.88 3.15 -9.15
N HIS A 441 12.11 1.87 -9.43
CA HIS A 441 13.42 1.22 -9.40
C HIS A 441 13.82 0.75 -10.79
N ASN A 442 14.95 1.26 -11.30
CA ASN A 442 15.47 0.91 -12.62
C ASN A 442 14.44 0.98 -13.76
N CYS A 443 13.61 2.02 -13.72
CA CYS A 443 12.63 2.29 -14.77
C CYS A 443 13.20 3.27 -15.80
N THR A 444 12.53 3.37 -16.94
CA THR A 444 12.81 4.38 -17.96
C THR A 444 11.69 5.41 -18.02
N PHE A 445 12.00 6.67 -17.75
CA PHE A 445 11.09 7.80 -17.89
C PHE A 445 11.28 8.41 -19.27
N THR A 446 10.22 8.41 -20.08
CA THR A 446 10.25 8.92 -21.46
C THR A 446 8.93 9.63 -21.83
N GLY A 447 8.90 10.29 -22.97
CA GLY A 447 7.74 11.00 -23.48
C GLY A 447 7.21 10.38 -24.77
N GLU A 448 5.89 10.35 -24.96
CA GLU A 448 5.33 10.03 -26.27
C GLU A 448 5.82 11.06 -27.32
N PRO A 449 5.97 10.68 -28.61
CA PRO A 449 6.41 11.62 -29.65
C PRO A 449 5.60 12.93 -29.69
N LYS A 450 4.29 12.84 -29.48
CA LYS A 450 3.41 14.02 -29.41
C LYS A 450 3.67 14.89 -28.18
N TYR A 451 4.09 14.33 -27.06
CA TYR A 451 4.49 15.08 -25.88
C TYR A 451 5.82 15.81 -26.10
N MET A 452 6.79 15.15 -26.75
CA MET A 452 8.12 15.74 -27.00
C MET A 452 8.04 17.09 -27.72
N SER A 453 7.10 17.24 -28.66
CA SER A 453 6.84 18.50 -29.38
C SER A 453 6.32 19.66 -28.50
N VAL A 454 5.83 19.37 -27.29
CA VAL A 454 5.22 20.36 -26.38
C VAL A 454 5.87 20.40 -25.00
N LYS A 455 6.92 19.60 -24.74
CA LYS A 455 7.52 19.44 -23.39
C LYS A 455 7.94 20.76 -22.73
N ASN A 456 8.41 21.73 -23.53
CA ASN A 456 8.85 23.04 -23.04
C ASN A 456 7.67 23.92 -22.56
N LYS A 457 6.48 23.71 -23.12
CA LYS A 457 5.24 24.40 -22.71
C LYS A 457 4.52 23.64 -21.61
N ASN A 458 4.37 22.33 -21.80
CA ASN A 458 3.71 21.41 -20.89
C ASN A 458 4.76 20.68 -20.06
N LYS A 459 5.36 21.38 -19.10
CA LYS A 459 6.39 20.82 -18.20
C LYS A 459 5.90 19.51 -17.53
N ALA A 460 6.79 18.52 -17.42
CA ALA A 460 6.57 17.34 -16.58
C ALA A 460 7.43 17.36 -15.31
N TYR A 461 6.92 16.73 -14.26
CA TYR A 461 7.55 16.61 -12.94
C TYR A 461 7.51 15.15 -12.48
N LEU A 462 8.50 14.75 -11.67
CA LEU A 462 8.61 13.43 -11.06
C LEU A 462 7.42 13.15 -10.12
N GLY A 463 6.95 14.16 -9.40
CA GLY A 463 5.76 14.02 -8.56
C GLY A 463 5.39 15.26 -7.78
N ARG A 464 4.32 15.13 -6.97
CA ARG A 464 3.84 16.14 -6.00
C ARG A 464 3.13 15.50 -4.80
N PRO A 465 3.22 16.09 -3.60
CA PRO A 465 2.76 15.44 -2.37
C PRO A 465 1.24 15.53 -2.23
N TRP A 466 0.51 14.47 -2.56
CA TRP A 466 -0.96 14.48 -2.44
C TRP A 466 -1.40 14.58 -0.97
N LYS A 467 -0.62 14.00 -0.05
CA LYS A 467 -0.83 14.04 1.41
C LYS A 467 0.44 14.44 2.15
N GLU A 468 0.28 14.78 3.43
CA GLU A 468 1.28 15.45 4.25
C GLU A 468 2.61 14.69 4.37
N PHE A 469 2.57 13.36 4.44
CA PHE A 469 3.76 12.53 4.61
C PHE A 469 4.18 11.83 3.32
N SER A 470 3.78 12.36 2.16
CA SER A 470 4.00 11.75 0.84
C SER A 470 5.42 11.18 0.67
N ARG A 471 5.54 9.95 0.17
CA ARG A 471 6.82 9.25 0.04
C ARG A 471 7.02 8.63 -1.34
N THR A 472 7.99 9.14 -2.09
CA THR A 472 8.34 8.65 -3.43
C THR A 472 9.85 8.58 -3.59
N ILE A 473 10.38 7.40 -3.89
CA ILE A 473 11.80 7.17 -4.13
C ILE A 473 11.99 6.76 -5.59
N ILE A 474 12.85 7.49 -6.32
CA ILE A 474 13.20 7.18 -7.71
C ILE A 474 14.67 6.84 -7.74
N MET A 475 14.99 5.57 -7.98
CA MET A 475 16.36 5.09 -7.87
C MET A 475 16.78 4.21 -9.03
N GLN A 476 18.07 4.30 -9.35
CA GLN A 476 18.73 3.56 -10.40
C GLN A 476 17.99 3.63 -11.75
N SER A 477 17.25 4.70 -12.03
CA SER A 477 16.37 4.81 -13.20
C SER A 477 16.99 5.67 -14.31
N HIS A 478 16.63 5.41 -15.56
CA HIS A 478 16.98 6.28 -16.69
C HIS A 478 15.89 7.34 -16.89
N ILE A 479 16.28 8.62 -16.92
CA ILE A 479 15.36 9.75 -17.08
C ILE A 479 15.75 10.53 -18.34
N ASP A 480 14.91 10.45 -19.37
CA ASP A 480 15.05 11.26 -20.59
C ASP A 480 14.89 12.76 -20.29
N ASP A 481 15.23 13.61 -21.26
CA ASP A 481 15.07 15.06 -21.19
C ASP A 481 13.59 15.46 -21.35
N ILE A 482 12.78 15.11 -20.34
CA ILE A 482 11.34 15.36 -20.28
C ILE A 482 10.90 16.00 -18.96
N ILE A 483 11.72 15.86 -17.91
CA ILE A 483 11.44 16.33 -16.56
C ILE A 483 12.02 17.74 -16.41
N ALA A 484 11.22 18.65 -15.86
CA ALA A 484 11.67 20.01 -15.59
C ALA A 484 12.82 20.02 -14.57
N PRO A 485 13.82 20.93 -14.67
CA PRO A 485 14.99 20.92 -13.79
C PRO A 485 14.66 20.99 -12.29
N GLU A 486 13.54 21.62 -11.92
CA GLU A 486 13.01 21.68 -10.56
C GLU A 486 12.70 20.26 -10.00
N GLY A 487 12.42 19.29 -10.89
CA GLY A 487 12.15 17.87 -10.62
C GLY A 487 10.77 17.62 -10.03
N TRP A 488 10.43 18.30 -8.94
CA TRP A 488 9.24 18.06 -8.14
C TRP A 488 8.34 19.31 -8.11
N LEU A 489 7.02 19.10 -8.01
CA LEU A 489 6.03 20.17 -8.01
C LEU A 489 5.34 20.29 -6.64
N PRO A 490 5.18 21.49 -6.06
CA PRO A 490 4.36 21.66 -4.86
C PRO A 490 2.90 21.24 -5.11
N TRP A 491 2.24 20.70 -4.10
CA TRP A 491 0.80 20.46 -4.17
C TRP A 491 0.01 21.77 -4.05
N ASN A 492 0.24 22.51 -2.97
CA ASN A 492 -0.33 23.83 -2.73
C ASN A 492 0.53 24.61 -1.72
N GLY A 493 1.13 25.74 -2.13
CA GLY A 493 1.99 26.54 -1.25
C GLY A 493 3.13 25.70 -0.63
N SER A 494 3.28 25.79 0.69
CA SER A 494 4.27 25.05 1.48
C SER A 494 3.76 23.70 2.03
N PHE A 495 2.54 23.27 1.68
CA PHE A 495 1.97 22.02 2.18
C PHE A 495 2.91 20.83 1.92
N ALA A 496 3.14 20.03 2.96
CA ALA A 496 3.94 18.81 2.98
C ALA A 496 5.45 18.98 2.68
N LEU A 497 5.94 20.15 2.31
CA LEU A 497 7.32 20.32 1.81
C LEU A 497 8.39 19.96 2.86
N ASP A 498 8.06 20.06 4.14
CA ASP A 498 8.96 19.73 5.25
C ASP A 498 8.86 18.28 5.74
N THR A 499 7.72 17.63 5.49
CA THR A 499 7.32 16.34 6.05
C THR A 499 7.36 15.20 5.05
N LEU A 500 7.24 15.50 3.74
CA LEU A 500 7.38 14.51 2.68
C LEU A 500 8.76 13.86 2.68
N VAL A 501 8.87 12.69 2.03
CA VAL A 501 10.13 11.98 1.84
C VAL A 501 10.28 11.65 0.35
N TYR A 502 10.92 12.56 -0.38
CA TYR A 502 11.28 12.35 -1.78
C TYR A 502 12.78 12.13 -1.91
N SER A 503 13.20 11.25 -2.80
CA SER A 503 14.62 11.06 -3.08
C SER A 503 14.87 10.57 -4.50
N GLU A 504 16.01 10.98 -5.05
CA GLU A 504 16.59 10.51 -6.30
C GLU A 504 17.94 9.87 -5.99
N PHE A 505 18.16 8.60 -6.37
CA PHE A 505 19.40 7.89 -6.06
C PHE A 505 19.97 7.18 -7.30
N ASN A 506 21.20 7.53 -7.69
CA ASN A 506 21.92 6.91 -8.82
C ASN A 506 21.10 6.83 -10.13
N ASN A 507 20.29 7.84 -10.40
CA ASN A 507 19.56 7.98 -11.67
C ASN A 507 20.52 8.43 -12.78
N ARG A 508 20.17 8.08 -14.02
CA ARG A 508 21.00 8.29 -15.22
C ARG A 508 20.18 8.98 -16.30
N GLY A 509 20.85 9.49 -17.33
CA GLY A 509 20.21 10.16 -18.45
C GLY A 509 20.08 11.67 -18.26
N PRO A 510 19.70 12.40 -19.32
CA PRO A 510 19.77 13.86 -19.35
C PRO A 510 18.78 14.56 -18.38
N GLY A 511 17.70 13.90 -17.97
CA GLY A 511 16.75 14.43 -16.99
C GLY A 511 17.13 14.17 -15.52
N ALA A 512 18.23 13.45 -15.27
CA ALA A 512 18.65 13.05 -13.93
C ALA A 512 19.53 14.08 -13.20
N ASP A 513 19.91 15.19 -13.83
CA ASP A 513 20.69 16.25 -13.17
C ASP A 513 19.89 16.86 -12.00
N THR A 514 20.45 16.77 -10.80
CA THR A 514 19.84 17.25 -9.56
C THR A 514 20.25 18.68 -9.16
N SER A 515 21.18 19.31 -9.90
CA SER A 515 21.78 20.62 -9.54
C SER A 515 20.78 21.77 -9.37
N LYS A 516 19.62 21.68 -10.03
CA LYS A 516 18.54 22.69 -10.03
C LYS A 516 17.25 22.22 -9.36
N ARG A 517 17.29 21.10 -8.64
CA ARG A 517 16.12 20.59 -7.91
C ARG A 517 15.67 21.59 -6.85
N VAL A 518 14.39 21.52 -6.53
CA VAL A 518 13.80 22.25 -5.40
C VAL A 518 14.55 21.96 -4.09
N LYS A 519 14.63 22.95 -3.19
CA LYS A 519 15.37 22.85 -1.92
C LYS A 519 14.45 22.60 -0.71
N TRP A 520 13.53 21.65 -0.83
CA TRP A 520 12.60 21.32 0.26
C TRP A 520 13.29 20.46 1.31
N ARG A 521 12.97 20.65 2.60
CA ARG A 521 13.49 19.78 3.68
C ARG A 521 13.08 18.32 3.49
N GLY A 522 11.93 18.07 2.87
CA GLY A 522 11.45 16.73 2.54
C GLY A 522 12.16 16.07 1.35
N LEU A 523 12.88 16.83 0.50
CA LEU A 523 13.72 16.26 -0.54
C LEU A 523 15.04 15.79 0.08
N LYS A 524 15.16 14.48 0.26
CA LYS A 524 16.28 13.83 0.94
C LYS A 524 17.36 13.40 -0.05
N THR A 525 18.62 13.61 0.32
CA THR A 525 19.75 12.97 -0.32
C THR A 525 20.01 11.63 0.37
N PHE A 526 19.82 10.52 -0.34
CA PHE A 526 20.13 9.19 0.18
C PHE A 526 21.57 8.79 -0.15
N ASN A 527 22.20 8.10 0.81
CA ASN A 527 23.36 7.26 0.53
C ASN A 527 22.87 5.85 0.16
N GLU A 528 23.81 4.96 -0.16
CA GLU A 528 23.47 3.59 -0.57
C GLU A 528 22.71 2.82 0.54
N GLU A 529 23.11 2.96 1.80
CA GLU A 529 22.47 2.29 2.93
C GLU A 529 21.00 2.70 3.10
N HIS A 530 20.69 4.00 2.98
CA HIS A 530 19.30 4.47 3.00
C HIS A 530 18.53 4.00 1.76
N ALA A 531 19.17 3.95 0.59
CA ALA A 531 18.51 3.52 -0.64
C ALA A 531 18.21 2.00 -0.63
N LYS A 532 19.03 1.18 0.03
CA LYS A 532 18.81 -0.29 0.19
C LYS A 532 17.48 -0.60 0.86
N LEU A 533 17.09 0.20 1.86
CA LEU A 533 15.79 0.06 2.55
C LEU A 533 14.56 0.19 1.62
N TYR A 534 14.75 0.73 0.41
CA TYR A 534 13.70 0.87 -0.60
C TYR A 534 13.78 -0.17 -1.72
N THR A 535 14.68 -1.15 -1.63
CA THR A 535 14.73 -2.28 -2.59
C THR A 535 13.51 -3.19 -2.42
N PRO A 536 13.13 -4.00 -3.43
CA PRO A 536 11.97 -4.86 -3.30
C PRO A 536 11.99 -5.77 -2.06
N HIS A 537 13.14 -6.33 -1.71
CA HIS A 537 13.27 -7.21 -0.55
C HIS A 537 12.96 -6.47 0.75
N ASP A 538 13.63 -5.35 1.01
CA ASP A 538 13.49 -4.61 2.27
C ASP A 538 12.15 -3.85 2.37
N PHE A 539 11.69 -3.25 1.27
CA PHE A 539 10.51 -2.36 1.30
C PHE A 539 9.18 -3.11 1.25
N LEU A 540 9.10 -4.21 0.51
CA LEU A 540 7.88 -5.02 0.41
C LEU A 540 7.94 -6.26 1.30
N HIS A 541 9.02 -6.43 2.07
CA HIS A 541 9.29 -7.60 2.91
C HIS A 541 9.12 -8.90 2.09
N VAL A 542 9.84 -8.96 0.96
CA VAL A 542 9.71 -10.02 -0.03
C VAL A 542 10.57 -11.19 0.39
N ASP A 543 10.00 -12.06 1.21
CA ASP A 543 10.67 -13.32 1.54
C ASP A 543 10.20 -14.46 0.64
N GLU A 544 8.92 -14.49 0.22
CA GLU A 544 8.43 -15.61 -0.59
C GLU A 544 7.38 -15.29 -1.66
N TRP A 545 6.59 -14.22 -1.55
CA TRP A 545 5.42 -14.07 -2.44
C TRP A 545 5.78 -13.72 -3.90
N ILE A 546 6.77 -12.85 -4.13
CA ILE A 546 7.24 -12.55 -5.51
C ILE A 546 8.09 -13.72 -6.04
N SER A 547 8.99 -14.28 -5.24
CA SER A 547 9.85 -15.39 -5.68
C SER A 547 9.05 -16.65 -6.03
N ARG A 548 8.06 -17.02 -5.20
CA ARG A 548 7.13 -18.14 -5.48
C ARG A 548 6.23 -17.89 -6.67
N SER A 549 5.99 -16.62 -7.01
CA SER A 549 5.18 -16.30 -8.17
C SER A 549 5.84 -16.76 -9.47
N GLY A 550 7.18 -16.88 -9.52
CA GLY A 550 7.97 -17.17 -10.71
C GLY A 550 8.28 -15.94 -11.59
N VAL A 551 7.77 -14.75 -11.23
CA VAL A 551 8.08 -13.50 -11.94
C VAL A 551 9.53 -13.07 -11.69
N PRO A 552 10.30 -12.71 -12.74
CA PRO A 552 11.65 -12.19 -12.56
C PRO A 552 11.66 -10.92 -11.71
N TYR A 553 12.50 -10.86 -10.69
CA TYR A 553 12.73 -9.64 -9.91
C TYR A 553 14.16 -9.57 -9.39
N THR A 554 14.66 -8.36 -9.19
CA THR A 554 15.92 -8.12 -8.50
C THR A 554 15.60 -7.72 -7.05
N PRO A 555 15.99 -8.52 -6.03
CA PRO A 555 15.60 -8.26 -4.64
C PRO A 555 16.26 -7.02 -4.04
N GLY A 556 17.54 -6.78 -4.35
CA GLY A 556 18.33 -5.66 -3.86
C GLY A 556 18.59 -4.60 -4.92
N MET A 557 19.72 -3.88 -4.79
CA MET A 557 20.21 -2.95 -5.81
C MET A 557 20.46 -3.66 -7.16
N MET A 558 20.25 -2.95 -8.25
CA MET A 558 20.58 -3.46 -9.58
C MET A 558 22.10 -3.54 -9.76
N PRO A 559 22.66 -4.69 -10.17
CA PRO A 559 24.08 -4.85 -10.40
C PRO A 559 24.51 -4.22 -11.72
N GLY A 560 25.74 -3.69 -11.77
CA GLY A 560 26.42 -3.29 -13.01
C GLY A 560 25.79 -2.11 -13.77
N LEU A 561 25.09 -1.22 -13.07
CA LEU A 561 24.54 0.02 -13.63
C LEU A 561 25.52 1.19 -13.65
#